data_AF-A0A562J534-F1
#
_entry.id   AF-A0A562J534-F1
#
_cell.length_a   1.000
_cell.length_b   1.000
_cell.length_c   1.000
_cell.angle_alpha   90.00
_cell.angle_beta   90.00
_cell.angle_gamma   90.00
#
_symmetry.space_group_name_H-M   'P 1'
#
loop_
_entity.id
_entity.type
_entity.pdbx_description
1 polymer ?
#
loop_
_entity_poly.entity_id
_entity_poly.type
_entity_poly.pdbx_seq_one_letter_code
_entity_poly.pdbx_strand_id
1 'polypeptide(L)'
;MAGYSAKINDPAFNKYILNTSRWSAIFSVFLALIAIVGFFIYGETSNEMENPQALLIGVAVGAMFMLVALFQIISRNKDKTWDGVVLDKKIEKKQKKQNSLNNDYYINYYTEYKVMIEDNEGKVHRIVNEDDDTVYNYFKIGDKVRHHKGLNSYEKYDKSNDTIVFCNACGSINDIEDDYCFRCNCPLLK
;
A
#
# COMPACT_ATOMS: atom_id res chain seq x y z
N MET A 1 25.85 -5.12 5.14
CA MET A 1 25.85 -6.57 4.84
C MET A 1 25.43 -6.76 3.40
N ALA A 2 26.05 -7.69 2.67
CA ALA A 2 25.67 -8.00 1.29
C ALA A 2 24.98 -9.36 1.24
N GLY A 3 23.76 -9.42 0.72
CA GLY A 3 22.92 -10.61 0.70
C GLY A 3 21.46 -10.31 1.01
N TYR A 4 20.57 -11.20 0.53
CA TYR A 4 19.20 -11.25 1.01
C TYR A 4 19.13 -11.88 2.39
N SER A 5 18.32 -11.32 3.27
CA SER A 5 18.20 -11.68 4.67
C SER A 5 17.40 -12.97 4.83
N ALA A 6 17.94 -13.93 5.59
CA ALA A 6 17.24 -15.16 5.94
C ALA A 6 16.02 -14.89 6.87
N LYS A 7 15.95 -13.70 7.48
CA LYS A 7 14.86 -13.26 8.36
C LYS A 7 13.50 -13.16 7.66
N ILE A 8 13.44 -13.19 6.32
CA ILE A 8 12.16 -13.24 5.59
C ILE A 8 11.29 -14.44 6.00
N ASN A 9 11.90 -15.53 6.45
CA ASN A 9 11.19 -16.73 6.91
C ASN A 9 10.65 -16.59 8.35
N ASP A 10 10.83 -15.44 9.00
CA ASP A 10 10.30 -15.21 10.34
C ASP A 10 8.75 -15.24 10.33
N PRO A 11 8.11 -15.93 11.28
CA PRO A 11 6.65 -16.02 11.36
C PRO A 11 5.94 -14.66 11.48
N ALA A 12 6.62 -13.60 11.90
CA ALA A 12 6.10 -12.24 11.93
C ALA A 12 5.61 -11.77 10.55
N PHE A 13 6.32 -12.10 9.47
CA PHE A 13 5.91 -11.73 8.11
C PHE A 13 4.63 -12.43 7.69
N ASN A 14 4.54 -13.75 7.94
CA ASN A 14 3.31 -14.50 7.64
C ASN A 14 2.13 -13.98 8.47
N LYS A 15 2.36 -13.68 9.76
CA LYS A 15 1.36 -13.05 10.64
C LYS A 15 0.91 -11.70 10.09
N TYR A 16 1.82 -10.87 9.61
CA TYR A 16 1.52 -9.57 9.01
C TYR A 16 0.62 -9.72 7.76
N ILE A 17 0.97 -10.62 6.84
CA ILE A 17 0.20 -10.87 5.61
C ILE A 17 -1.22 -11.35 5.95
N LEU A 18 -1.33 -12.35 6.84
CA LEU A 18 -2.62 -12.90 7.26
C LEU A 18 -3.48 -11.85 7.98
N ASN A 19 -2.88 -11.07 8.89
CA ASN A 19 -3.60 -10.02 9.61
C ASN A 19 -4.08 -8.93 8.67
N THR A 20 -3.29 -8.55 7.67
CA THR A 20 -3.68 -7.51 6.70
C THR A 20 -4.96 -7.90 5.96
N SER A 21 -5.06 -9.14 5.48
CA SER A 21 -6.28 -9.64 4.83
C SER A 21 -7.46 -9.80 5.79
N ARG A 22 -7.20 -10.29 7.02
CA ARG A 22 -8.23 -10.41 8.06
C ARG A 22 -8.82 -9.05 8.46
N TRP A 23 -7.98 -8.05 8.66
CA TRP A 23 -8.41 -6.69 8.98
C TRP A 23 -9.21 -6.06 7.84
N SER A 24 -8.82 -6.27 6.58
CA SER A 24 -9.64 -5.82 5.43
C SER A 24 -11.05 -6.43 5.47
N ALA A 25 -11.18 -7.72 5.78
CA ALA A 25 -12.49 -8.39 5.85
C ALA A 25 -13.33 -7.96 7.07
N ILE A 26 -12.72 -7.87 8.25
CA ILE A 26 -13.42 -7.41 9.48
C ILE A 26 -13.94 -5.99 9.29
N PHE A 27 -13.10 -5.10 8.77
CA PHE A 27 -13.47 -3.71 8.55
C PHE A 27 -14.59 -3.56 7.52
N SER A 28 -14.56 -4.33 6.42
CA SER A 28 -15.64 -4.28 5.43
C SER A 28 -16.97 -4.78 5.97
N VAL A 29 -16.96 -5.85 6.78
CA VAL A 29 -18.18 -6.37 7.41
C VAL A 29 -18.75 -5.34 8.38
N PHE A 30 -17.90 -4.71 9.19
CA PHE A 30 -18.31 -3.68 10.14
C PHE A 30 -18.94 -2.47 9.43
N LEU A 31 -18.30 -1.94 8.37
CA LEU A 31 -18.87 -0.85 7.58
C LEU A 31 -20.17 -1.23 6.87
N ALA A 32 -20.27 -2.46 6.36
CA ALA A 32 -21.49 -2.94 5.73
C ALA A 32 -22.66 -3.00 6.73
N LEU A 33 -22.42 -3.48 7.94
CA LEU A 33 -23.43 -3.50 9.00
C LEU A 33 -23.87 -2.08 9.39
N ILE A 34 -22.93 -1.15 9.56
CA ILE A 34 -23.25 0.25 9.84
C ILE A 34 -24.12 0.85 8.73
N ALA A 35 -23.76 0.62 7.47
CA ALA A 35 -24.53 1.12 6.33
C ALA A 35 -25.96 0.56 6.35
N ILE A 36 -26.11 -0.77 6.46
CA ILE A 36 -27.43 -1.42 6.44
C ILE A 36 -28.31 -0.93 7.60
N VAL A 37 -27.78 -0.90 8.83
CA VAL A 37 -28.54 -0.46 10.01
C VAL A 37 -28.87 1.03 9.93
N GLY A 38 -27.92 1.87 9.52
CA GLY A 38 -28.13 3.31 9.37
C GLY A 38 -29.21 3.64 8.35
N PHE A 39 -29.17 3.00 7.18
CA PHE A 39 -30.20 3.18 6.15
C PHE A 39 -31.55 2.58 6.54
N PHE A 40 -31.58 1.48 7.30
CA PHE A 40 -32.83 0.94 7.84
C PHE A 40 -33.52 1.91 8.79
N ILE A 41 -32.78 2.48 9.76
CA ILE A 41 -33.31 3.48 10.70
C ILE A 41 -33.74 4.74 9.95
N TYR A 42 -32.97 5.18 8.96
CA TYR A 42 -33.34 6.30 8.10
C TYR A 42 -34.68 6.05 7.40
N GLY A 43 -34.88 4.84 6.87
CA GLY A 43 -36.13 4.46 6.21
C GLY A 43 -37.36 4.44 7.11
N GLU A 44 -37.18 4.16 8.42
CA GLU A 44 -38.28 4.17 9.41
C GLU A 44 -38.57 5.58 9.97
N THR A 45 -37.58 6.48 9.95
CA THR A 45 -37.66 7.77 10.65
C THR A 45 -37.77 8.97 9.72
N SER A 46 -37.39 8.82 8.44
CA SER A 46 -37.40 9.90 7.46
C SER A 46 -38.72 9.97 6.70
N ASN A 47 -39.14 11.18 6.36
CA ASN A 47 -40.28 11.42 5.47
C ASN A 47 -39.86 11.50 4.00
N GLU A 48 -38.56 11.36 3.69
CA GLU A 48 -38.03 11.49 2.33
C GLU A 48 -38.00 10.15 1.59
N MET A 49 -37.70 9.06 2.30
CA MET A 49 -37.56 7.74 1.69
C MET A 49 -37.95 6.66 2.69
N GLU A 50 -38.96 5.87 2.33
CA GLU A 50 -39.50 4.79 3.16
C GLU A 50 -38.73 3.48 2.96
N ASN A 51 -38.87 2.56 3.91
CA ASN A 51 -38.49 1.16 3.69
C ASN A 51 -39.50 0.51 2.72
N PRO A 52 -39.04 -0.30 1.74
CA PRO A 52 -37.73 -0.95 1.66
C PRO A 52 -36.66 -0.23 0.83
N GLN A 53 -36.94 0.96 0.28
CA GLN A 53 -36.02 1.63 -0.64
C GLN A 53 -34.73 2.07 0.06
N ALA A 54 -34.86 2.67 1.25
CA ALA A 54 -33.71 3.06 2.06
C ALA A 54 -32.83 1.85 2.39
N LEU A 55 -33.44 0.76 2.88
CA LEU A 55 -32.75 -0.49 3.17
C LEU A 55 -32.00 -1.06 1.95
N LEU A 56 -32.59 -1.02 0.76
CA LEU A 56 -31.95 -1.51 -0.47
C LEU A 56 -30.66 -0.73 -0.78
N ILE A 57 -30.65 0.60 -0.57
CA ILE A 57 -29.45 1.41 -0.71
C ILE A 57 -28.38 0.99 0.32
N GLY A 58 -28.78 0.80 1.57
CA GLY A 58 -27.87 0.31 2.62
C GLY A 58 -27.22 -1.02 2.27
N VAL A 59 -28.01 -1.96 1.73
CA VAL A 59 -27.50 -3.26 1.23
C VAL A 59 -26.55 -3.08 0.05
N ALA A 60 -26.88 -2.21 -0.91
CA ALA A 60 -26.03 -1.95 -2.07
C ALA A 60 -24.68 -1.35 -1.66
N VAL A 61 -24.67 -0.35 -0.77
CA VAL A 61 -23.45 0.24 -0.22
C VAL A 61 -22.66 -0.78 0.61
N GLY A 62 -23.33 -1.57 1.44
CA GLY A 62 -22.69 -2.63 2.22
C GLY A 62 -22.04 -3.70 1.33
N ALA A 63 -22.71 -4.11 0.26
CA ALA A 63 -22.16 -5.02 -0.74
C ALA A 63 -20.92 -4.43 -1.43
N MET A 64 -20.92 -3.12 -1.72
CA MET A 64 -19.75 -2.45 -2.30
C MET A 64 -18.52 -2.56 -1.39
N PHE A 65 -18.65 -2.34 -0.08
CA PHE A 65 -17.53 -2.51 0.86
C PHE A 65 -16.98 -3.94 0.86
N MET A 66 -17.88 -4.94 0.83
CA MET A 66 -17.50 -6.35 0.78
C MET A 66 -16.78 -6.71 -0.52
N LEU A 67 -17.25 -6.22 -1.66
CA LEU A 67 -16.62 -6.42 -2.96
C LEU A 67 -15.22 -5.80 -3.03
N VAL A 68 -15.05 -4.59 -2.49
CA VAL A 68 -13.76 -3.91 -2.41
C VAL A 68 -12.76 -4.70 -1.54
N ALA A 69 -13.19 -5.23 -0.40
CA ALA A 69 -12.34 -6.08 0.43
C ALA A 69 -11.98 -7.40 -0.27
N LEU A 70 -12.95 -8.06 -0.91
CA LEU A 70 -12.72 -9.27 -1.69
C LEU A 70 -11.69 -9.04 -2.80
N PHE A 71 -11.84 -7.94 -3.56
CA PHE A 71 -10.91 -7.59 -4.62
C PHE A 71 -9.49 -7.34 -4.09
N GLN A 72 -9.34 -6.63 -2.96
CA GLN A 72 -8.04 -6.42 -2.32
C GLN A 72 -7.38 -7.74 -1.89
N ILE A 73 -8.14 -8.66 -1.30
CA ILE A 73 -7.63 -9.97 -0.87
C ILE A 73 -7.18 -10.80 -2.09
N ILE A 74 -7.99 -10.85 -3.14
CA ILE A 74 -7.65 -11.57 -4.38
C ILE A 74 -6.41 -10.95 -5.04
N SER A 75 -6.33 -9.62 -5.10
CA SER A 75 -5.19 -8.90 -5.68
C SER A 75 -3.89 -9.23 -4.95
N ARG A 76 -3.87 -9.19 -3.60
CA ARG A 76 -2.70 -9.60 -2.80
C ARG A 76 -2.32 -11.07 -3.01
N ASN A 77 -3.30 -11.96 -3.15
CA ASN A 77 -3.02 -13.39 -3.37
C ASN A 77 -2.36 -13.66 -4.73
N LYS A 78 -2.64 -12.83 -5.74
CA LYS A 78 -2.01 -12.90 -7.08
C LYS A 78 -0.60 -12.33 -7.14
N ASP A 79 -0.18 -11.61 -6.10
CA ASP A 79 1.18 -11.09 -5.99
C ASP A 79 2.20 -12.24 -5.95
N LYS A 80 3.42 -11.96 -6.41
CA LYS A 80 4.50 -12.94 -6.57
C LYS A 80 5.80 -12.37 -6.07
N THR A 81 6.65 -13.21 -5.48
CA THR A 81 8.04 -12.86 -5.18
C THR A 81 8.83 -12.83 -6.49
N TRP A 82 9.63 -11.80 -6.69
CA TRP A 82 10.49 -11.65 -7.86
C TRP A 82 11.75 -10.85 -7.50
N ASP A 83 12.81 -11.09 -8.26
CA ASP A 83 14.08 -10.38 -8.15
C ASP A 83 14.21 -9.43 -9.33
N GLY A 84 14.87 -8.28 -9.10
CA GLY A 84 15.05 -7.28 -10.13
C GLY A 84 16.23 -6.36 -9.88
N VAL A 85 16.42 -5.42 -10.81
CA VAL A 85 17.50 -4.44 -10.76
C VAL A 85 16.93 -3.05 -11.01
N VAL A 86 17.39 -2.06 -10.24
CA VAL A 86 17.07 -0.65 -10.48
C VAL A 86 17.74 -0.21 -11.78
N LEU A 87 16.94 0.03 -12.80
CA LEU A 87 17.41 0.26 -14.17
C LEU A 87 17.53 1.75 -14.50
N ASP A 88 16.59 2.54 -13.99
CA ASP A 88 16.51 3.97 -14.27
C ASP A 88 15.81 4.72 -13.14
N LYS A 89 16.03 6.03 -13.08
CA LYS A 89 15.45 6.95 -12.11
C LYS A 89 15.08 8.25 -12.79
N LYS A 90 13.88 8.77 -12.52
CA LYS A 90 13.37 9.99 -13.16
C LYS A 90 12.79 10.96 -12.15
N ILE A 91 12.94 12.24 -12.44
CA ILE A 91 12.31 13.34 -11.71
C ILE A 91 11.44 14.10 -12.71
N GLU A 92 10.15 14.21 -12.46
CA GLU A 92 9.20 14.89 -13.33
C GLU A 92 8.43 15.95 -12.56
N LYS A 93 8.39 17.19 -13.08
CA LYS A 93 7.50 18.23 -12.54
C LYS A 93 6.14 18.11 -13.20
N LYS A 94 5.09 18.02 -12.39
CA LYS A 94 3.71 17.89 -12.84
C LYS A 94 2.83 18.97 -12.25
N GLN A 95 1.66 19.10 -12.84
CA GLN A 95 0.61 20.01 -12.41
C GLN A 95 -0.73 19.28 -12.33
N LYS A 96 -1.51 19.59 -11.30
CA LYS A 96 -2.86 19.03 -11.10
C LYS A 96 -3.83 20.18 -10.89
N LYS A 97 -4.95 20.16 -11.62
CA LYS A 97 -6.08 21.06 -11.35
C LYS A 97 -6.82 20.56 -10.11
N GLN A 98 -6.92 21.38 -9.09
CA GLN A 98 -7.71 21.10 -7.90
C GLN A 98 -8.93 22.03 -7.88
N ASN A 99 -10.11 21.43 -7.69
CA ASN A 99 -11.35 22.18 -7.55
C ASN A 99 -11.42 22.78 -6.15
N SER A 100 -11.69 24.07 -6.08
CA SER A 100 -12.00 24.79 -4.85
C SER A 100 -13.50 24.69 -4.55
N LEU A 101 -13.85 24.85 -3.28
CA LEU A 101 -15.24 24.87 -2.79
C LEU A 101 -16.12 25.94 -3.47
N ASN A 102 -15.50 27.00 -4.02
CA ASN A 102 -16.18 28.12 -4.67
C ASN A 102 -16.21 28.05 -6.20
N ASN A 103 -16.17 26.85 -6.79
CA ASN A 103 -16.20 26.67 -8.27
C ASN A 103 -14.99 27.27 -9.03
N ASP A 104 -13.98 27.77 -8.31
CA ASP A 104 -12.68 28.14 -8.86
C ASP A 104 -11.74 26.94 -8.90
N TYR A 105 -10.77 26.95 -9.80
CA TYR A 105 -9.69 25.97 -9.85
C TYR A 105 -8.35 26.65 -9.59
N TYR A 106 -7.48 25.99 -8.82
CA TYR A 106 -6.07 26.36 -8.75
C TYR A 106 -5.20 25.22 -9.29
N ILE A 107 -4.07 25.60 -9.87
CA ILE A 107 -3.06 24.66 -10.36
C ILE A 107 -2.09 24.41 -9.21
N ASN A 108 -2.03 23.15 -8.76
CA ASN A 108 -1.02 22.71 -7.82
C ASN A 108 0.15 22.05 -8.58
N TYR A 109 1.37 22.49 -8.29
CA TYR A 109 2.60 21.95 -8.88
C TYR A 109 3.25 20.98 -7.88
N TYR A 110 3.63 19.80 -8.36
CA TYR A 110 4.27 18.77 -7.56
C TYR A 110 5.37 18.09 -8.37
N THR A 111 6.32 17.48 -7.69
CA THR A 111 7.45 16.76 -8.28
C THR A 111 7.26 15.27 -8.04
N GLU A 112 7.22 14.48 -9.10
CA GLU A 112 7.26 13.02 -9.01
C GLU A 112 8.70 12.53 -9.07
N TYR A 113 9.10 11.78 -8.04
CA TYR A 113 10.32 11.01 -8.02
C TYR A 113 10.01 9.55 -8.35
N LYS A 114 10.69 9.02 -9.37
CA LYS A 114 10.42 7.67 -9.90
C LYS A 114 11.65 6.79 -9.85
N VAL A 115 11.46 5.56 -9.37
CA VAL A 115 12.47 4.49 -9.43
C VAL A 115 11.90 3.37 -10.29
N MET A 116 12.66 2.98 -11.32
CA MET A 116 12.28 1.96 -12.30
C MET A 116 13.05 0.69 -12.02
N ILE A 117 12.35 -0.40 -11.71
CA ILE A 117 12.94 -1.70 -11.39
C ILE A 117 12.50 -2.69 -12.45
N GLU A 118 13.44 -3.31 -13.15
CA GLU A 118 13.14 -4.40 -14.07
C GLU A 118 13.26 -5.72 -13.32
N ASP A 119 12.22 -6.55 -13.42
CA ASP A 119 12.27 -7.91 -12.90
C ASP A 119 13.02 -8.86 -13.85
N ASN A 120 13.29 -10.05 -13.38
CA ASN A 120 13.94 -11.12 -14.14
C ASN A 120 13.15 -11.57 -15.40
N GLU A 121 11.89 -11.19 -15.55
CA GLU A 121 11.06 -11.47 -16.74
C GLU A 121 11.08 -10.28 -17.74
N GLY A 122 11.84 -9.22 -17.45
CA GLY A 122 11.95 -8.01 -18.29
C GLY A 122 10.78 -7.03 -18.11
N LYS A 123 9.92 -7.23 -17.10
CA LYS A 123 8.82 -6.32 -16.79
C LYS A 123 9.33 -5.21 -15.87
N VAL A 124 9.00 -3.97 -16.23
CA VAL A 124 9.37 -2.78 -15.46
C VAL A 124 8.29 -2.40 -14.45
N HIS A 125 8.65 -2.43 -13.18
CA HIS A 125 7.90 -1.96 -12.03
C HIS A 125 8.33 -0.53 -11.68
N ARG A 126 7.36 0.32 -11.30
CA ARG A 126 7.61 1.74 -11.03
C ARG A 126 7.23 2.05 -9.59
N ILE A 127 8.16 2.61 -8.84
CA ILE A 127 7.88 3.27 -7.57
C ILE A 127 7.78 4.76 -7.86
N VAL A 128 6.70 5.41 -7.43
CA VAL A 128 6.45 6.83 -7.64
C VAL A 128 6.10 7.47 -6.30
N ASN A 129 6.82 8.52 -5.94
CA ASN A 129 6.58 9.33 -4.77
C ASN A 129 6.38 10.79 -5.20
N GLU A 130 5.33 11.43 -4.70
CA GLU A 130 5.02 12.85 -4.94
C GLU A 130 5.65 13.70 -3.83
N ASP A 131 6.47 14.68 -4.21
CA ASP A 131 7.16 15.64 -3.33
C ASP A 131 8.00 15.03 -2.19
N ASP A 132 8.35 13.74 -2.32
CA ASP A 132 9.19 12.99 -1.39
C ASP A 132 10.26 12.23 -2.18
N ASP A 133 11.51 12.63 -2.00
CA ASP A 133 12.67 12.05 -2.68
C ASP A 133 13.35 10.93 -1.88
N THR A 134 12.80 10.51 -0.73
CA THR A 134 13.46 9.57 0.18
C THR A 134 13.73 8.22 -0.49
N VAL A 135 12.71 7.61 -1.10
CA VAL A 135 12.86 6.33 -1.82
C VAL A 135 13.76 6.48 -3.04
N TYR A 136 13.67 7.63 -3.70
CA TYR A 136 14.53 7.95 -4.83
C TYR A 136 15.99 8.02 -4.38
N ASN A 137 16.32 8.70 -3.30
CA ASN A 137 17.70 8.83 -2.82
C ASN A 137 18.25 7.50 -2.25
N TYR A 138 17.37 6.66 -1.70
CA TYR A 138 17.75 5.37 -1.14
C TYR A 138 18.25 4.36 -2.19
N PHE A 139 17.55 4.26 -3.33
CA PHE A 139 17.92 3.35 -4.41
C PHE A 139 18.91 3.97 -5.40
N LYS A 140 19.93 3.20 -5.78
CA LYS A 140 20.92 3.54 -6.80
C LYS A 140 20.69 2.68 -8.03
N ILE A 141 21.01 3.22 -9.21
CA ILE A 141 20.99 2.45 -10.46
C ILE A 141 21.98 1.30 -10.32
N GLY A 142 21.54 0.09 -10.69
CA GLY A 142 22.30 -1.15 -10.52
C GLY A 142 22.05 -1.89 -9.21
N ASP A 143 21.31 -1.30 -8.25
CA ASP A 143 20.92 -2.01 -7.03
C ASP A 143 20.07 -3.23 -7.38
N LYS A 144 20.48 -4.40 -6.87
CA LYS A 144 19.69 -5.62 -6.90
C LYS A 144 18.65 -5.56 -5.80
N VAL A 145 17.41 -5.86 -6.12
CA VAL A 145 16.29 -5.80 -5.19
C VAL A 145 15.42 -7.04 -5.31
N ARG A 146 14.73 -7.38 -4.22
CA ARG A 146 13.75 -8.46 -4.16
C ARG A 146 12.42 -7.92 -3.68
N HIS A 147 11.38 -8.16 -4.47
CA HIS A 147 10.00 -8.00 -4.03
C HIS A 147 9.54 -9.27 -3.34
N HIS A 148 8.96 -9.14 -2.16
CA HIS A 148 8.43 -10.26 -1.40
C HIS A 148 6.90 -10.26 -1.49
N LYS A 149 6.32 -11.39 -1.90
CA LYS A 149 4.87 -11.54 -2.04
C LYS A 149 4.12 -11.04 -0.81
N GLY A 150 3.16 -10.13 -1.03
CA GLY A 150 2.25 -9.62 -0.01
C GLY A 150 2.86 -8.60 0.94
N LEU A 151 4.10 -8.17 0.70
CA LEU A 151 4.80 -7.14 1.44
C LEU A 151 4.81 -5.81 0.65
N ASN A 152 5.09 -4.69 1.32
CA ASN A 152 4.86 -3.34 0.79
C ASN A 152 6.14 -2.59 0.36
N SER A 153 7.32 -3.19 0.50
CA SER A 153 8.56 -2.60 -0.02
C SER A 153 9.57 -3.66 -0.49
N TYR A 154 10.61 -3.19 -1.18
CA TYR A 154 11.64 -4.01 -1.79
C TYR A 154 12.84 -4.19 -0.87
N GLU A 155 13.34 -5.42 -0.77
CA GLU A 155 14.57 -5.72 -0.06
C GLU A 155 15.76 -5.45 -0.98
N LYS A 156 16.66 -4.57 -0.56
CA LYS A 156 17.91 -4.31 -1.28
C LYS A 156 18.94 -5.39 -0.98
N TYR A 157 19.68 -5.86 -1.99
CA TYR A 157 20.67 -6.92 -1.78
C TYR A 157 21.89 -6.44 -0.98
N ASP A 158 22.48 -5.30 -1.37
CA ASP A 158 23.62 -4.71 -0.65
C ASP A 158 23.16 -3.50 0.15
N LYS A 159 23.29 -3.60 1.48
CA LYS A 159 22.89 -2.56 2.44
C LYS A 159 24.09 -2.07 3.24
N SER A 160 25.31 -2.39 2.80
CA SER A 160 26.55 -2.10 3.54
C SER A 160 26.83 -0.62 3.77
N ASN A 161 26.30 0.24 2.91
CA ASN A 161 26.53 1.69 2.93
C ASN A 161 25.27 2.49 3.27
N ASP A 162 24.22 1.83 3.74
CA ASP A 162 22.95 2.47 4.07
C ASP A 162 22.89 2.77 5.57
N THR A 163 22.37 3.94 5.93
CA THR A 163 22.09 4.33 7.34
C THR A 163 20.64 4.09 7.74
N ILE A 164 19.78 3.78 6.76
CA ILE A 164 18.37 3.50 6.96
C ILE A 164 17.99 2.22 6.22
N VAL A 165 16.90 1.59 6.65
CA VAL A 165 16.28 0.47 5.95
C VAL A 165 14.76 0.60 5.95
N PHE A 166 14.16 0.36 4.79
CA PHE A 166 12.71 0.28 4.67
C PHE A 166 12.21 -1.07 5.19
N CYS A 167 11.23 -1.04 6.09
CA CYS A 167 10.57 -2.26 6.52
C CYS A 167 9.82 -2.89 5.34
N ASN A 168 10.21 -4.09 4.93
CA ASN A 168 9.54 -4.83 3.86
C ASN A 168 8.04 -4.99 4.10
N ALA A 169 7.63 -5.25 5.34
CA ALA A 169 6.24 -5.45 5.66
C ALA A 169 5.39 -4.18 5.47
N CYS A 170 5.74 -3.06 6.12
CA CYS A 170 4.86 -1.88 6.16
C CYS A 170 5.39 -0.62 5.45
N GLY A 171 6.60 -0.67 4.90
CA GLY A 171 7.24 0.44 4.20
C GLY A 171 7.74 1.59 5.08
N SER A 172 7.72 1.46 6.42
CA SER A 172 8.29 2.49 7.29
C SER A 172 9.81 2.57 7.15
N ILE A 173 10.37 3.76 7.32
CA ILE A 173 11.82 3.98 7.40
C ILE A 173 12.27 3.67 8.82
N ASN A 174 13.34 2.89 8.97
CA ASN A 174 13.92 2.53 10.28
C ASN A 174 15.43 2.76 10.22
N ASP A 175 16.06 2.86 11.38
CA ASP A 175 17.51 2.91 11.47
C ASP A 175 18.09 1.55 11.03
N ILE A 176 19.26 1.55 10.37
CA ILE A 176 19.92 0.31 9.95
C ILE A 176 20.35 -0.55 11.14
N GLU A 177 20.57 0.07 12.30
CA GLU A 177 20.96 -0.61 13.53
C GLU A 177 19.79 -1.34 14.20
N ASP A 178 18.54 -0.92 13.94
CA ASP A 178 17.34 -1.56 14.51
C ASP A 178 17.20 -3.01 14.03
N ASP A 179 16.70 -3.89 14.90
CA ASP A 179 16.39 -5.28 14.53
C ASP A 179 14.94 -5.48 14.11
N TYR A 180 14.04 -4.61 14.59
CA TYR A 180 12.61 -4.69 14.39
C TYR A 180 12.05 -3.35 13.95
N CYS A 181 11.05 -3.38 13.09
CA CYS A 181 10.36 -2.19 12.66
C CYS A 181 9.57 -1.55 13.81
N PHE A 182 9.77 -0.25 14.04
CA PHE A 182 9.07 0.47 15.12
C PHE A 182 7.53 0.47 14.98
N ARG A 183 7.02 0.30 13.75
CA ARG A 183 5.59 0.39 13.43
C ARG A 183 4.89 -0.96 13.46
N CYS A 184 5.44 -1.96 12.77
CA CYS A 184 4.79 -3.26 12.59
C CYS A 184 5.46 -4.41 13.34
N ASN A 185 6.61 -4.14 13.98
CA ASN A 185 7.39 -5.09 14.76
C ASN A 185 7.86 -6.33 13.99
N CYS A 186 7.80 -6.30 12.65
CA CYS A 186 8.44 -7.31 11.82
C CYS A 186 9.97 -7.10 11.86
N PRO A 187 10.78 -8.17 11.83
CA PRO A 187 12.22 -8.04 11.74
C PRO A 187 12.61 -7.22 10.51
N LEU A 188 13.65 -6.39 10.64
CA LEU A 188 14.20 -5.67 9.50
C LEU A 188 15.09 -6.61 8.69
N LEU A 189 14.84 -6.66 7.38
CA LEU A 189 15.67 -7.39 6.44
C LEU A 189 16.90 -6.54 6.17
N LYS A 190 17.95 -6.75 6.97
CA LYS A 190 19.27 -6.15 6.80
C LYS A 190 20.28 -7.18 6.31
#